data_AF-A0A2U9AZZ2-F1
#
_entry.id   AF-A0A2U9AZZ2-F1
#
_cell.length_a   1.000
_cell.length_b   1.000
_cell.length_c   1.000
_cell.angle_alpha   90.00
_cell.angle_beta   90.00
_cell.angle_gamma   90.00
#
_symmetry.space_group_name_H-M   'P 1'
#
loop_
_entity.id
_entity.type
_entity.pdbx_description
1 polymer ?
#
loop_
_entity_poly.entity_id
_entity_poly.type
_entity_poly.pdbx_seq_one_letter_code
_entity_poly.pdbx_strand_id
1 'polypeptide(L)'
;MESAVRLHKVSPVGCSVGCASLTVSPNKSQFFKYDSFRVSCSEDEWRVMRRAEDGEVHACLSSCPVDVAFPDTDSGVYWCQGELGATSNHVNITVTGGLLILESPALPVTEGGDVTLYCRSKFSRNKADVHKDGVHFALTSFHGNLTIRNVSKSDEGRYTCSDPELGQSPESWLTVAGQEASAVSARYRWKVKHATCRSG
;
A
#
# COMPACT_ATOMS: atom_id res chain seq x y z
N MET A 1 -3.31 -13.57 48.71
CA MET A 1 -4.16 -13.35 47.53
C MET A 1 -3.45 -12.33 46.66
N GLU A 2 -2.77 -12.83 45.64
CA GLU A 2 -1.95 -12.05 44.72
C GLU A 2 -2.86 -11.26 43.77
N SER A 3 -2.87 -9.94 43.90
CA SER A 3 -3.55 -9.07 42.94
C SER A 3 -2.52 -8.59 41.92
N ALA A 4 -2.56 -9.17 40.72
CA ALA A 4 -1.77 -8.73 39.58
C ALA A 4 -2.30 -7.37 39.08
N VAL A 5 -1.48 -6.33 39.20
CA VAL A 5 -1.76 -5.01 38.60
C VAL A 5 -1.42 -5.09 37.12
N ARG A 6 -2.44 -5.00 36.24
CA ARG A 6 -2.24 -4.91 34.79
C ARG A 6 -1.79 -3.50 34.42
N LEU A 7 -0.57 -3.38 33.90
CA LEU A 7 -0.04 -2.15 33.32
C LEU A 7 -0.57 -2.00 31.89
N HIS A 8 -1.33 -0.94 31.61
CA HIS A 8 -1.70 -0.57 30.24
C HIS A 8 -0.72 0.46 29.69
N LYS A 9 -0.09 0.12 28.56
CA LYS A 9 0.81 0.97 27.80
C LYS A 9 -0.06 1.90 26.94
N VAL A 10 -0.11 3.18 27.25
CA VAL A 10 -0.72 4.19 26.38
C VAL A 10 0.43 4.98 25.76
N SER A 11 0.68 4.77 24.46
CA SER A 11 1.70 5.49 23.70
C SER A 11 1.01 6.41 22.69
N PRO A 12 1.30 7.72 22.70
CA PRO A 12 0.83 8.63 21.68
C PRO A 12 1.79 8.55 20.47
N VAL A 13 1.28 8.03 19.35
CA VAL A 13 1.88 8.02 17.99
C VAL A 13 3.03 7.02 17.76
N GLY A 14 2.89 6.22 16.70
CA GLY A 14 3.96 5.48 16.02
C GLY A 14 4.26 4.08 16.57
N CYS A 15 3.74 3.06 15.89
CA CYS A 15 3.83 1.63 16.19
C CYS A 15 5.06 1.14 16.98
N SER A 16 4.85 0.69 18.21
CA SER A 16 5.76 -0.23 18.89
C SER A 16 4.97 -1.22 19.76
N VAL A 17 4.81 -2.43 19.19
CA VAL A 17 4.05 -3.62 19.62
C VAL A 17 2.62 -3.68 19.03
N GLY A 18 2.42 -4.52 18.01
CA GLY A 18 1.10 -4.94 17.50
C GLY A 18 0.48 -4.15 16.34
N CYS A 19 1.27 -3.66 15.38
CA CYS A 19 0.72 -3.00 14.19
C CYS A 19 0.68 -3.96 13.00
N ALA A 20 -0.51 -4.14 12.42
CA ALA A 20 -0.64 -4.90 11.19
C ALA A 20 -0.15 -4.10 9.97
N SER A 21 0.40 -4.80 8.99
CA SER A 21 0.67 -4.28 7.66
C SER A 21 -0.33 -4.86 6.66
N LEU A 22 -0.71 -4.06 5.67
CA LEU A 22 -1.51 -4.52 4.54
C LEU A 22 -0.59 -5.00 3.41
N THR A 23 -0.99 -6.08 2.75
CA THR A 23 -0.30 -6.67 1.59
C THR A 23 -1.28 -6.87 0.43
N VAL A 24 -0.77 -6.77 -0.79
CA VAL A 24 -1.52 -7.03 -2.03
C VAL A 24 -0.78 -8.10 -2.82
N SER A 25 -1.48 -9.13 -3.26
CA SER A 25 -0.93 -10.22 -4.06
C SER A 25 -1.72 -10.39 -5.35
N PRO A 26 -1.06 -10.29 -6.53
CA PRO A 26 0.32 -9.84 -6.73
C PRO A 26 0.51 -8.37 -6.28
N ASN A 27 1.75 -7.96 -5.94
CA ASN A 27 2.05 -6.60 -5.47
C ASN A 27 1.94 -5.56 -6.62
N LYS A 28 0.69 -5.20 -6.94
CA LYS A 28 0.32 -4.30 -8.03
C LYS A 28 -0.80 -3.37 -7.59
N SER A 29 -0.73 -2.11 -8.00
CA SER A 29 -1.76 -1.09 -7.74
C SER A 29 -2.85 -1.04 -8.80
N GLN A 30 -2.65 -1.65 -9.97
CA GLN A 30 -3.62 -1.64 -11.06
C GLN A 30 -3.92 -3.05 -11.57
N PHE A 31 -5.18 -3.26 -11.91
CA PHE A 31 -5.72 -4.51 -12.45
C PHE A 31 -6.68 -4.23 -13.59
N PHE A 32 -6.80 -5.16 -14.52
CA PHE A 32 -7.90 -5.12 -15.48
C PHE A 32 -9.19 -5.61 -14.84
N LYS A 33 -10.32 -5.15 -15.37
CA LYS A 33 -11.61 -5.82 -15.15
C LYS A 33 -11.46 -7.32 -15.43
N TYR A 34 -12.00 -8.13 -14.53
CA TYR A 34 -11.91 -9.60 -14.51
C TYR A 34 -10.56 -10.20 -14.09
N ASP A 35 -9.56 -9.39 -13.74
CA ASP A 35 -8.38 -9.91 -13.05
C ASP A 35 -8.76 -10.41 -11.64
N SER A 36 -7.88 -11.25 -11.08
CA SER A 36 -7.93 -11.65 -9.68
C SER A 36 -6.78 -11.08 -8.88
N PHE A 37 -7.06 -10.75 -7.62
CA PHE A 37 -6.05 -10.32 -6.66
C PHE A 37 -6.51 -10.62 -5.24
N ARG A 38 -5.60 -10.49 -4.28
CA ARG A 38 -5.90 -10.66 -2.86
C ARG A 38 -5.32 -9.51 -2.07
N VAL A 39 -6.10 -9.01 -1.13
CA VAL A 39 -5.65 -8.06 -0.12
C VAL A 39 -5.66 -8.75 1.23
N SER A 40 -4.56 -8.65 1.99
CA SER A 40 -4.43 -9.34 3.27
C SER A 40 -3.76 -8.47 4.33
N CYS A 41 -4.16 -8.66 5.58
CA CYS A 41 -3.52 -8.14 6.78
C CYS A 41 -2.49 -9.13 7.31
N SER A 42 -1.42 -8.64 7.92
CA SER A 42 -0.41 -9.50 8.56
C SER A 42 -0.90 -10.16 9.85
N GLU A 43 -1.98 -9.65 10.43
CA GLU A 43 -2.59 -10.14 11.67
C GLU A 43 -3.98 -10.68 11.39
N ASP A 44 -4.28 -11.89 11.89
CA ASP A 44 -5.54 -12.58 11.61
C ASP A 44 -6.76 -11.93 12.26
N GLU A 45 -6.56 -11.23 13.37
CA GLU A 45 -7.63 -10.51 14.09
C GLU A 45 -7.99 -9.16 13.44
N TRP A 46 -7.25 -8.75 12.41
CA TRP A 46 -7.51 -7.51 11.68
C TRP A 46 -8.40 -7.77 10.48
N ARG A 47 -9.22 -6.76 10.14
CA ARG A 47 -10.10 -6.83 8.97
C ARG A 47 -9.55 -6.00 7.84
N VAL A 48 -9.62 -6.53 6.62
CA VAL A 48 -9.40 -5.73 5.43
C VAL A 48 -10.62 -4.83 5.24
N MET A 49 -10.35 -3.54 5.15
CA MET A 49 -11.33 -2.50 4.86
C MET A 49 -11.06 -1.95 3.47
N ARG A 50 -12.13 -1.60 2.76
CA ARG A 50 -12.09 -0.96 1.46
C ARG A 50 -13.06 0.20 1.44
N ARG A 51 -12.62 1.36 0.97
CA ARG A 51 -13.50 2.46 0.54
C ARG A 51 -13.53 2.46 -0.98
N ALA A 52 -14.67 2.12 -1.55
CA ALA A 52 -14.87 2.16 -2.99
C ALA A 52 -15.01 3.61 -3.50
N GLU A 53 -15.00 3.81 -4.82
CA GLU A 53 -15.08 5.14 -5.43
C GLU A 53 -16.41 5.87 -5.16
N ASP A 54 -17.49 5.12 -4.93
CA ASP A 54 -18.79 5.66 -4.50
C ASP A 54 -18.80 6.15 -3.04
N GLY A 55 -17.72 5.91 -2.29
CA GLY A 55 -17.55 6.29 -0.90
C GLY A 55 -18.02 5.22 0.10
N GLU A 56 -18.65 4.14 -0.37
CA GLU A 56 -19.10 3.05 0.48
C GLU A 56 -17.91 2.29 1.08
N VAL A 57 -18.04 1.93 2.35
CA VAL A 57 -17.00 1.22 3.09
C VAL A 57 -17.40 -0.24 3.29
N HIS A 58 -16.61 -1.13 2.71
CA HIS A 58 -16.77 -2.57 2.81
C HIS A 58 -15.70 -3.16 3.73
N ALA A 59 -16.06 -4.23 4.43
CA ALA A 59 -15.17 -4.99 5.30
C ALA A 59 -15.15 -6.46 4.89
N CYS A 60 -13.97 -7.07 4.98
CA CYS A 60 -13.74 -8.51 4.84
C CYS A 60 -12.97 -9.01 6.07
N LEU A 61 -12.67 -10.31 6.11
CA LEU A 61 -11.75 -10.91 7.07
C LEU A 61 -10.30 -10.40 6.84
N SER A 62 -9.33 -11.00 7.53
CA SER A 62 -7.90 -10.67 7.37
C SER A 62 -7.35 -10.94 5.98
N SER A 63 -8.05 -11.71 5.14
CA SER A 63 -7.68 -12.00 3.76
C SER A 63 -8.89 -11.95 2.85
N CYS A 64 -8.91 -10.98 1.93
CA CYS A 64 -9.98 -10.73 0.98
C CYS A 64 -9.55 -11.10 -0.44
N PRO A 65 -9.90 -12.30 -0.95
CA PRO A 65 -9.74 -12.62 -2.37
C PRO A 65 -10.79 -11.86 -3.21
N VAL A 66 -10.35 -11.30 -4.32
CA VAL A 66 -11.19 -10.78 -5.40
C VAL A 66 -10.94 -11.69 -6.60
N ASP A 67 -11.88 -12.59 -6.87
CA ASP A 67 -11.71 -13.56 -7.95
C ASP A 67 -12.02 -12.96 -9.33
N VAL A 68 -12.93 -11.98 -9.36
CA VAL A 68 -13.37 -11.30 -10.58
C VAL A 68 -13.55 -9.81 -10.27
N ALA A 69 -12.54 -9.01 -10.59
CA ALA A 69 -12.52 -7.59 -10.26
C ALA A 69 -13.44 -6.74 -11.17
N PHE A 70 -14.17 -5.80 -10.58
CA PHE A 70 -14.96 -4.80 -11.29
C PHE A 70 -14.55 -3.37 -10.93
N PRO A 71 -14.48 -2.44 -11.92
CA PRO A 71 -14.09 -1.04 -11.69
C PRO A 71 -14.85 -0.37 -10.54
N ASP A 72 -16.18 -0.46 -10.55
CA ASP A 72 -17.03 0.33 -9.65
C ASP A 72 -17.01 -0.18 -8.20
N THR A 73 -16.78 -1.49 -8.01
CA THR A 73 -16.88 -2.12 -6.68
C THR A 73 -15.53 -2.42 -6.03
N ASP A 74 -14.49 -2.64 -6.83
CA ASP A 74 -13.18 -3.10 -6.35
C ASP A 74 -12.05 -2.07 -6.54
N SER A 75 -12.32 -0.94 -7.19
CA SER A 75 -11.40 0.20 -7.14
C SER A 75 -11.57 0.97 -5.84
N GLY A 76 -10.47 1.50 -5.31
CA GLY A 76 -10.49 2.41 -4.17
C GLY A 76 -9.35 2.20 -3.18
N VAL A 77 -9.54 2.73 -1.97
CA VAL A 77 -8.51 2.71 -0.92
C VAL A 77 -8.72 1.53 0.00
N TYR A 78 -7.67 0.75 0.23
CA TYR A 78 -7.66 -0.41 1.10
C TYR A 78 -6.75 -0.18 2.31
N TRP A 79 -7.18 -0.63 3.49
CA TRP A 79 -6.39 -0.63 4.74
C TRP A 79 -6.79 -1.80 5.62
N CYS A 80 -5.96 -2.16 6.58
CA CYS A 80 -6.32 -3.08 7.66
C CYS A 80 -6.77 -2.30 8.88
N GLN A 81 -7.81 -2.79 9.56
CA GLN A 81 -8.32 -2.18 10.78
C GLN A 81 -8.47 -3.21 11.91
N GLY A 82 -7.88 -2.88 13.05
CA GLY A 82 -8.00 -3.67 14.29
C GLY A 82 -9.22 -3.26 15.11
N GLU A 83 -9.59 -4.09 16.09
CA GLU A 83 -10.80 -3.90 16.91
C GLU A 83 -10.84 -2.57 17.67
N LEU A 84 -9.68 -2.07 18.09
CA LEU A 84 -9.55 -0.80 18.82
C LEU A 84 -9.46 0.42 17.88
N GLY A 85 -9.74 0.26 16.58
CA GLY A 85 -9.72 1.33 15.59
C GLY A 85 -8.34 1.71 15.06
N ALA A 86 -7.29 0.98 15.42
CA ALA A 86 -5.96 1.14 14.81
C ALA A 86 -6.00 0.75 13.33
N THR A 87 -5.25 1.48 12.49
CA THR A 87 -5.20 1.27 11.04
C THR A 87 -3.76 1.02 10.54
N SER A 88 -3.63 0.24 9.47
CA SER A 88 -2.36 0.00 8.78
C SER A 88 -2.02 1.12 7.78
N ASN A 89 -0.98 0.90 6.98
CA ASN A 89 -0.79 1.63 5.73
C ASN A 89 -2.03 1.49 4.82
N HIS A 90 -2.23 2.51 3.98
CA HIS A 90 -3.30 2.55 2.99
C HIS A 90 -2.68 2.32 1.61
N VAL A 91 -3.38 1.57 0.76
CA VAL A 91 -3.00 1.36 -0.64
C VAL A 91 -4.17 1.74 -1.54
N ASN A 92 -3.88 2.34 -2.69
CA ASN A 92 -4.89 2.62 -3.69
C ASN A 92 -4.82 1.53 -4.77
N ILE A 93 -5.95 0.89 -5.04
CA ILE A 93 -6.08 -0.11 -6.10
C ILE A 93 -7.05 0.43 -7.15
N THR A 94 -6.65 0.36 -8.42
CA THR A 94 -7.49 0.76 -9.54
C THR A 94 -7.79 -0.45 -10.41
N VAL A 95 -9.07 -0.75 -10.59
CA VAL A 95 -9.56 -1.75 -11.53
C VAL A 95 -10.12 -1.02 -12.75
N THR A 96 -9.59 -1.30 -13.94
CA THR A 96 -10.00 -0.57 -15.15
C THR A 96 -10.61 -1.47 -16.22
N GLY A 97 -11.66 -0.97 -16.86
CA GLY A 97 -12.20 -1.53 -18.09
C GLY A 97 -11.33 -1.25 -19.33
N GLY A 98 -10.32 -0.39 -19.20
CA GLY A 98 -9.44 0.06 -20.29
C GLY A 98 -8.59 -1.03 -20.92
N LEU A 99 -7.76 -0.60 -21.87
CA LEU A 99 -6.89 -1.46 -22.68
C LEU A 99 -5.45 -1.55 -22.18
N LEU A 100 -5.05 -0.58 -21.35
CA LEU A 100 -3.73 -0.48 -20.73
C LEU A 100 -3.86 -0.36 -19.21
N ILE A 101 -2.92 -0.99 -18.50
CA ILE A 101 -2.61 -0.71 -17.10
C ILE A 101 -1.11 -0.49 -16.95
N LEU A 102 -0.74 0.33 -15.96
CA LEU A 102 0.62 0.41 -15.48
C LEU A 102 0.73 -0.44 -14.21
N GLU A 103 1.36 -1.60 -14.33
CA GLU A 103 1.67 -2.44 -13.17
C GLU A 103 2.85 -1.81 -12.41
N SER A 104 2.56 -1.05 -11.36
CA SER A 104 3.53 -0.60 -10.35
C SER A 104 3.23 -1.25 -8.99
N PRO A 105 4.22 -1.33 -8.07
CA PRO A 105 4.00 -1.83 -6.72
C PRO A 105 2.86 -1.08 -6.01
N ALA A 106 2.02 -1.81 -5.27
CA ALA A 106 1.01 -1.21 -4.39
C ALA A 106 1.63 -0.71 -3.07
N LEU A 107 2.76 -1.30 -2.68
CA LEU A 107 3.48 -0.97 -1.46
C LEU A 107 4.68 -0.05 -1.75
N PRO A 108 5.09 0.80 -0.79
CA PRO A 108 6.26 1.65 -0.94
C PRO A 108 7.52 0.86 -1.28
N VAL A 109 8.36 1.44 -2.15
CA VAL A 109 9.66 0.90 -2.51
C VAL A 109 10.73 1.55 -1.64
N THR A 110 11.65 0.75 -1.10
CA THR A 110 12.76 1.26 -0.29
C THR A 110 13.78 2.00 -1.15
N GLU A 111 14.22 3.16 -0.67
CA GLU A 111 15.30 3.93 -1.28
C GLU A 111 16.60 3.11 -1.38
N GLY A 112 17.27 3.23 -2.53
CA GLY A 112 18.40 2.41 -2.96
C GLY A 112 17.99 1.07 -3.59
N GLY A 113 16.72 0.69 -3.53
CA GLY A 113 16.19 -0.51 -4.18
C GLY A 113 15.96 -0.32 -5.69
N ASP A 114 15.40 -1.35 -6.32
CA ASP A 114 14.99 -1.34 -7.73
C ASP A 114 13.47 -1.53 -7.84
N VAL A 115 12.84 -0.84 -8.79
CA VAL A 115 11.43 -1.05 -9.14
C VAL A 115 11.30 -1.31 -10.63
N THR A 116 10.46 -2.27 -10.98
CA THR A 116 10.08 -2.51 -12.38
C THR A 116 8.62 -2.13 -12.56
N LEU A 117 8.39 -1.18 -13.45
CA LEU A 117 7.09 -0.80 -13.96
C LEU A 117 6.81 -1.64 -15.22
N TYR A 118 5.61 -2.18 -15.33
CA TYR A 118 5.21 -2.94 -16.51
C TYR A 118 3.93 -2.35 -17.12
N CYS A 119 4.07 -1.76 -18.31
CA CYS A 119 2.92 -1.33 -19.09
C CYS A 119 2.33 -2.55 -19.79
N ARG A 120 1.16 -2.99 -19.33
CA ARG A 120 0.50 -4.19 -19.85
C ARG A 120 -0.67 -3.79 -20.73
N SER A 121 -0.64 -4.25 -21.98
CA SER A 121 -1.76 -4.18 -22.91
C SER A 121 -2.54 -5.48 -22.93
N LYS A 122 -3.86 -5.40 -23.20
CA LYS A 122 -4.72 -6.57 -23.42
C LYS A 122 -4.42 -7.32 -24.72
N PHE A 123 -3.84 -6.65 -25.71
CA PHE A 123 -3.74 -7.18 -27.07
C PHE A 123 -2.31 -7.47 -27.54
N SER A 124 -1.32 -6.79 -26.96
CA SER A 124 0.06 -6.89 -27.40
C SER A 124 1.05 -6.62 -26.27
N ARG A 125 2.31 -7.02 -26.48
CA ARG A 125 3.45 -6.58 -25.67
C ARG A 125 4.33 -5.75 -26.59
N ASN A 126 4.00 -4.47 -26.69
CA ASN A 126 4.73 -3.49 -27.47
C ASN A 126 5.45 -2.52 -26.54
N LYS A 127 6.30 -1.67 -27.13
CA LYS A 127 6.84 -0.53 -26.40
C LYS A 127 5.72 0.46 -26.11
N ALA A 128 5.74 1.05 -24.93
CA ALA A 128 4.85 2.12 -24.52
C ALA A 128 5.67 3.28 -23.96
N ASP A 129 5.18 4.49 -24.12
CA ASP A 129 5.75 5.68 -23.49
C ASP A 129 5.32 5.71 -22.02
N VAL A 130 6.26 5.87 -21.11
CA VAL A 130 6.01 6.08 -19.68
C VAL A 130 6.16 7.56 -19.38
N HIS A 131 5.19 8.11 -18.67
CA HIS A 131 5.18 9.49 -18.21
C HIS A 131 5.27 9.51 -16.69
N LYS A 132 6.05 10.45 -16.15
CA LYS A 132 6.13 10.77 -14.72
C LYS A 132 5.66 12.19 -14.52
N ASP A 133 4.67 12.38 -13.66
CA ASP A 133 4.06 13.67 -13.33
C ASP A 133 3.59 14.43 -14.59
N GLY A 134 3.08 13.68 -15.57
CA GLY A 134 2.58 14.20 -16.86
C GLY A 134 3.66 14.49 -17.91
N VAL A 135 4.94 14.29 -17.59
CA VAL A 135 6.07 14.52 -18.51
C VAL A 135 6.61 13.19 -19.01
N HIS A 136 6.94 13.10 -20.30
CA HIS A 136 7.57 11.90 -20.86
C HIS A 136 8.85 11.57 -20.07
N PHE A 137 8.89 10.36 -19.52
CA PHE A 137 9.96 9.88 -18.66
C PHE A 137 10.88 8.90 -19.40
N ALA A 138 10.30 7.86 -20.01
CA ALA A 138 11.07 6.84 -20.72
C ALA A 138 10.20 6.00 -21.65
N LEU A 139 10.83 5.33 -22.61
CA LEU A 139 10.19 4.29 -23.42
C LEU A 139 10.44 2.92 -22.79
N THR A 140 9.40 2.07 -22.70
CA THR A 140 9.58 0.71 -22.19
C THR A 140 10.40 -0.16 -23.15
N SER A 141 10.92 -1.28 -22.62
CA SER A 141 11.43 -2.37 -23.45
C SER A 141 10.34 -2.94 -24.39
N PHE A 142 10.76 -3.76 -25.35
CA PHE A 142 9.84 -4.49 -26.24
C PHE A 142 8.84 -5.38 -25.49
N HIS A 143 9.12 -5.73 -24.24
CA HIS A 143 8.23 -6.51 -23.40
C HIS A 143 7.38 -5.64 -22.46
N GLY A 144 7.30 -4.32 -22.67
CA GLY A 144 6.49 -3.41 -21.85
C GLY A 144 7.11 -3.04 -20.48
N ASN A 145 8.31 -3.56 -20.16
CA ASN A 145 8.97 -3.33 -18.86
C ASN A 145 9.88 -2.11 -18.88
N LEU A 146 9.92 -1.38 -17.77
CA LEU A 146 10.87 -0.32 -17.45
C LEU A 146 11.37 -0.52 -16.02
N THR A 147 12.68 -0.61 -15.82
CA THR A 147 13.28 -0.75 -14.48
C THR A 147 13.98 0.55 -14.09
N ILE A 148 13.57 1.12 -12.97
CA ILE A 148 14.25 2.23 -12.30
C ILE A 148 15.15 1.59 -11.23
N ARG A 149 16.46 1.79 -11.36
CA ARG A 149 17.45 1.24 -10.44
C ARG A 149 17.90 2.28 -9.44
N ASN A 150 18.28 1.82 -8.24
CA ASN A 150 18.75 2.71 -7.17
C ASN A 150 17.77 3.86 -6.92
N VAL A 151 16.51 3.49 -6.69
CA VAL A 151 15.37 4.38 -6.48
C VAL A 151 15.68 5.39 -5.39
N SER A 152 15.35 6.64 -5.63
CA SER A 152 15.57 7.78 -4.76
C SER A 152 14.26 8.51 -4.49
N LYS A 153 14.25 9.45 -3.55
CA LYS A 153 13.03 10.23 -3.28
C LYS A 153 12.53 11.03 -4.49
N SER A 154 13.38 11.37 -5.47
CA SER A 154 12.95 12.04 -6.71
C SER A 154 12.18 11.13 -7.67
N ASP A 155 12.27 9.81 -7.51
CA ASP A 155 11.53 8.84 -8.33
C ASP A 155 10.08 8.67 -7.83
N GLU A 156 9.75 9.16 -6.64
CA GLU A 156 8.36 9.23 -6.17
C GLU A 156 7.52 10.14 -7.08
N GLY A 157 6.29 9.73 -7.39
CA GLY A 157 5.38 10.52 -8.21
C GLY A 157 4.30 9.73 -8.92
N ARG A 158 3.60 10.40 -9.82
CA ARG A 158 2.46 9.91 -10.59
C ARG A 158 2.94 9.34 -11.91
N TYR A 159 2.79 8.04 -12.13
CA TYR A 159 3.21 7.38 -13.36
C TYR A 159 2.01 6.93 -14.20
N THR A 160 2.13 7.09 -15.51
CA THR A 160 1.21 6.52 -16.51
C THR A 160 2.02 5.91 -17.64
N CYS A 161 1.40 4.98 -18.38
CA CYS A 161 1.92 4.59 -19.68
C CYS A 161 0.90 4.85 -20.79
N SER A 162 1.38 5.07 -22.00
CA SER A 162 0.53 5.31 -23.17
C SER A 162 1.05 4.58 -24.40
N ASP A 163 0.11 4.22 -25.25
CA ASP A 163 0.35 3.69 -26.59
C ASP A 163 -0.52 4.51 -27.57
N PRO A 164 0.02 4.93 -28.72
CA PRO A 164 -0.72 5.77 -29.67
C PRO A 164 -2.05 5.20 -30.15
N GLU A 165 -2.18 3.87 -30.20
CA GLU A 165 -3.38 3.17 -30.67
C GLU A 165 -4.31 2.80 -29.51
N LEU A 166 -3.76 2.48 -28.33
CA LEU A 166 -4.53 1.98 -27.18
C LEU A 166 -4.89 3.03 -26.14
N GLY A 167 -4.34 4.24 -26.25
CA GLY A 167 -4.58 5.36 -25.33
C GLY A 167 -3.63 5.36 -24.14
N GLN A 168 -4.13 5.76 -22.97
CA GLN A 168 -3.33 5.92 -21.75
C GLN A 168 -3.88 5.03 -20.62
N SER A 169 -2.98 4.48 -19.80
CA SER A 169 -3.34 3.77 -18.57
C SER A 169 -3.96 4.72 -17.53
N PRO A 170 -4.70 4.19 -16.55
CA PRO A 170 -4.91 4.91 -15.30
C PRO A 170 -3.57 5.31 -14.68
N GLU A 171 -3.61 6.29 -13.81
CA GLU A 171 -2.43 6.74 -13.10
C GLU A 171 -2.12 5.85 -11.90
N SER A 172 -0.82 5.67 -11.64
CA SER A 172 -0.35 4.98 -10.46
C SER A 172 0.63 5.83 -9.66
N TRP A 173 0.43 5.92 -8.35
CA TRP A 173 1.35 6.60 -7.45
C TRP A 173 2.44 5.65 -6.97
N LEU A 174 3.70 5.95 -7.31
CA LEU A 174 4.86 5.23 -6.78
C LEU A 174 5.36 5.93 -5.53
N THR A 175 5.30 5.28 -4.37
CA THR A 175 5.83 5.81 -3.11
C THR A 175 7.25 5.29 -2.85
N VAL A 176 8.15 6.17 -2.44
CA VAL A 176 9.51 5.82 -2.03
C VAL A 176 9.68 6.04 -0.52
N ALA A 177 9.94 4.95 0.19
CA ALA A 177 10.25 4.97 1.62
C ALA A 177 11.75 5.26 1.81
N GLY A 178 12.06 6.29 2.59
CA GLY A 178 13.45 6.63 2.92
C GLY A 178 14.13 5.53 3.73
N GLN A 179 15.46 5.47 3.66
CA GLN A 179 16.26 4.65 4.56
C GLN A 179 16.23 5.24 5.98
N GLU A 180 15.16 5.01 6.74
CA GLU A 180 15.18 5.27 8.18
C GLU A 180 16.23 4.35 8.82
N ALA A 181 17.33 4.94 9.29
CA ALA A 181 18.40 4.27 10.00
C ALA A 181 17.82 3.52 11.21
N SER A 182 17.89 2.19 11.17
CA SER A 182 17.64 1.33 12.31
C SER A 182 18.32 1.86 13.58
N ALA A 183 17.52 2.08 14.62
CA ALA A 183 17.91 2.33 16.01
C ALA A 183 18.48 3.73 16.37
N VAL A 184 17.59 4.69 16.62
CA VAL A 184 17.87 5.70 17.66
C VAL A 184 17.53 5.06 19.01
N SER A 185 18.56 4.75 19.80
CA SER A 185 18.43 4.26 21.17
C SER A 185 17.68 5.29 22.01
N ALA A 186 16.37 5.09 22.23
CA ALA A 186 15.62 5.86 23.19
C ALA A 186 16.08 5.43 24.59
N ARG A 187 16.96 6.21 25.22
CA ARG A 187 17.28 6.07 26.64
C ARG A 187 16.02 6.39 27.44
N TYR A 188 15.33 5.37 27.94
CA TYR A 188 14.16 5.54 28.78
C TYR A 188 14.59 6.12 30.14
N ARG A 189 13.99 7.25 30.55
CA ARG A 189 14.06 7.76 31.94
C ARG A 189 12.85 7.27 32.71
N TRP A 190 13.08 6.42 33.71
CA TRP A 190 12.05 5.97 34.65
C TRP A 190 11.63 7.14 35.55
N LYS A 191 10.33 7.43 35.63
CA LYS A 191 9.76 8.25 36.72
C LYS A 191 8.88 7.37 37.58
N VAL A 192 9.31 7.15 38.83
CA VAL A 192 8.51 6.50 39.86
C VAL A 192 7.49 7.52 40.37
N LYS A 193 6.19 7.21 40.29
CA LYS A 193 5.16 7.95 41.03
C LYS A 193 4.77 7.11 42.24
N HIS A 194 5.11 7.59 43.43
CA HIS A 194 4.62 7.02 44.67
C HIS A 194 3.16 7.44 44.86
N ALA A 195 2.27 6.47 45.02
CA ALA A 195 0.92 6.72 45.51
C ALA A 195 0.95 6.69 47.05
N THR A 196 0.65 7.83 47.68
CA THR A 196 0.42 7.89 49.13
C THR A 196 -0.97 7.35 49.45
N CYS A 197 -1.03 6.30 50.27
CA CYS A 197 -2.28 5.79 50.82
C CYS A 197 -2.77 6.75 51.92
N ARG A 198 -3.98 7.33 51.78
CA ARG A 198 -4.65 8.05 52.88
C ARG A 198 -5.56 7.06 53.60
N SER A 199 -5.26 6.78 54.87
CA SER A 199 -6.17 6.15 55.81
C SER A 199 -7.00 7.24 56.52
N GLY A 200 -8.32 7.11 56.46
CA GLY A 200 -9.29 7.95 57.16
C GLY A 200 -10.69 7.55 56.76
#